data_AF-A0AAE0MGQ2-F1
#
_entry.id   AF-A0AAE0MGQ2-F1
#
_cell.length_a   1.000
_cell.length_b   1.000
_cell.length_c   1.000
_cell.angle_alpha   90.00
_cell.angle_beta   90.00
_cell.angle_gamma   90.00
#
_symmetry.space_group_name_H-M   'P 1'
#
loop_
_entity.id
_entity.type
_entity.pdbx_description
1 polymer ?
#
loop_
_entity_poly.entity_id
_entity_poly.type
_entity_poly.pdbx_seq_one_letter_code
_entity_poly.pdbx_strand_id
1 'polypeptide(L)'
;MSQLWSPTSGLPRPKTPPTASAGLELPLSPGGTTRVRWPGRRFAQIVKLKPEFIDKYKEVHAAVWPEVLKQIKDCNIQDYSIFHDPGTGILFANFKYVGYDFDGDMEKMRDNPKVREWWRMTDGFQESLVPGATSSETGEPSWWKPVEEVFYQP
;
A
#
# COMPACT_ATOMS: atom_id res chain seq x y z
N MET A 1 -6.84 20.61 -34.44
CA MET A 1 -7.98 19.96 -35.11
C MET A 1 -7.90 18.47 -34.77
N SER A 2 -8.52 18.03 -33.67
CA SER A 2 -9.91 17.54 -33.56
C SER A 2 -10.26 16.45 -34.58
N GLN A 3 -10.35 15.19 -34.12
CA GLN A 3 -11.55 14.33 -34.11
C GLN A 3 -11.33 13.29 -32.98
N LEU A 4 -11.98 13.35 -31.82
CA LEU A 4 -13.34 12.90 -31.48
C LEU A 4 -13.65 11.45 -31.90
N TRP A 5 -13.56 10.53 -30.94
CA TRP A 5 -14.40 9.33 -30.89
C TRP A 5 -14.54 8.82 -29.44
N SER A 6 -15.79 8.69 -28.99
CA SER A 6 -16.30 7.93 -27.83
C SER A 6 -17.77 7.60 -28.14
N PRO A 7 -18.46 6.70 -27.41
CA PRO A 7 -18.14 5.30 -27.11
C PRO A 7 -19.34 4.38 -27.43
N THR A 8 -19.16 3.05 -27.51
CA THR A 8 -20.29 2.12 -27.34
C THR A 8 -19.92 0.91 -26.49
N SER A 9 -20.82 0.67 -25.56
CA SER A 9 -20.94 -0.36 -24.53
C SER A 9 -20.82 -1.82 -24.98
N GLY A 10 -20.32 -2.65 -24.06
CA GLY A 10 -20.82 -4.02 -23.85
C GLY A 10 -19.89 -5.13 -24.30
N LEU A 11 -18.92 -5.51 -23.47
CA LEU A 11 -18.32 -6.84 -23.50
C LEU A 11 -18.30 -7.45 -22.08
N PRO A 12 -18.64 -8.74 -21.93
CA PRO A 12 -18.93 -9.35 -20.65
C PRO A 12 -17.68 -9.66 -19.81
N ARG A 13 -17.89 -9.71 -18.49
CA ARG A 13 -16.91 -10.04 -17.45
C ARG A 13 -16.22 -11.39 -17.74
N PRO A 14 -14.87 -11.48 -17.73
CA PRO A 14 -14.20 -12.77 -17.83
C PRO A 14 -14.47 -13.61 -16.58
N LYS A 15 -14.87 -14.86 -16.78
CA LYS A 15 -15.00 -15.88 -15.75
C LYS A 15 -13.60 -16.32 -15.31
N THR A 16 -13.34 -16.37 -14.01
CA THR A 16 -12.15 -16.96 -13.38
C THR A 16 -11.87 -18.38 -13.86
N PRO A 17 -10.59 -18.74 -14.06
CA PRO A 17 -10.12 -20.11 -13.88
C PRO A 17 -9.23 -20.26 -12.63
N PRO A 18 -9.12 -21.49 -12.08
CA PRO A 18 -8.49 -21.79 -10.79
C PRO A 18 -6.96 -21.85 -10.94
N THR A 19 -6.15 -21.66 -9.90
CA THR A 19 -5.80 -22.71 -8.93
C THR A 19 -5.02 -22.07 -7.79
N ALA A 20 -5.37 -22.45 -6.55
CA ALA A 20 -4.70 -22.05 -5.34
C ALA A 20 -3.22 -22.50 -5.34
N SER A 21 -2.31 -21.57 -5.05
CA SER A 21 -0.97 -21.90 -4.60
C SER A 21 -1.10 -22.61 -3.25
N ALA A 22 -0.70 -23.88 -3.19
CA ALA A 22 -0.72 -24.68 -1.98
C ALA A 22 0.17 -24.03 -0.90
N GLY A 23 -0.46 -23.51 0.15
CA GLY A 23 0.23 -23.21 1.40
C GLY A 23 0.66 -24.52 2.06
N LEU A 24 1.83 -24.52 2.70
CA LEU A 24 2.27 -25.63 3.55
C LEU A 24 1.39 -25.68 4.80
N GLU A 25 0.44 -26.63 4.83
CA GLU A 25 -0.31 -26.98 6.02
C GLU A 25 0.51 -27.94 6.88
N LEU A 26 0.80 -27.53 8.12
CA LEU A 26 1.29 -28.44 9.17
C LEU A 26 0.10 -28.81 10.05
N PRO A 27 -0.13 -30.11 10.35
CA PRO A 27 -1.25 -30.52 11.18
C PRO A 27 -1.03 -30.12 12.63
N LEU A 28 -2.02 -29.43 13.22
CA LEU A 28 -2.09 -29.13 14.65
C LEU A 28 -3.25 -29.89 15.31
N SER A 29 -3.02 -30.27 16.57
CA SER A 29 -3.94 -30.97 17.48
C SER A 29 -5.33 -30.33 17.61
N PRO A 30 -6.36 -31.10 18.03
CA PRO A 30 -7.75 -30.65 17.97
C PRO A 30 -8.05 -29.60 19.06
N GLY A 31 -8.33 -28.36 18.63
CA GLY A 31 -8.75 -27.26 19.50
C GLY A 31 -8.33 -25.85 19.07
N GLY A 32 -7.45 -25.72 18.07
CA GLY A 32 -7.00 -24.42 17.55
C GLY A 32 -7.68 -24.07 16.22
N THR A 33 -8.23 -22.86 16.12
CA THR A 33 -8.55 -22.27 14.81
C THR A 33 -7.24 -22.09 14.04
N THR A 34 -7.05 -22.84 12.95
CA THR A 34 -5.88 -22.70 12.09
C THR A 34 -5.87 -21.28 11.50
N ARG A 35 -4.99 -20.40 11.97
CA ARG A 35 -4.77 -19.09 11.35
C ARG A 35 -3.91 -19.29 10.11
N VAL A 36 -4.49 -19.06 8.92
CA VAL A 36 -3.75 -19.09 7.67
C VAL A 36 -2.89 -17.83 7.58
N ARG A 37 -1.58 -18.00 7.46
CA ARG A 37 -0.65 -16.89 7.21
C ARG A 37 -0.73 -16.48 5.75
N TRP A 38 -0.79 -15.19 5.46
CA TRP A 38 -0.76 -14.72 4.07
C TRP A 38 0.57 -15.08 3.42
N PRO A 39 0.58 -15.70 2.21
CA PRO A 39 1.80 -16.12 1.54
C PRO A 39 2.65 -14.95 0.99
N GLY A 40 2.29 -13.70 1.30
CA GLY A 40 2.93 -12.49 0.77
C GLY A 40 2.02 -11.73 -0.19
N ARG A 41 0.86 -11.25 0.29
CA ARG A 41 -0.03 -10.38 -0.50
C ARG A 41 0.73 -9.09 -0.81
N ARG A 42 0.81 -8.72 -2.09
CA ARG A 42 1.48 -7.49 -2.53
C ARG A 42 0.47 -6.35 -2.59
N PHE A 43 0.96 -5.17 -2.23
CA PHE A 43 0.22 -3.92 -2.30
C PHE A 43 1.06 -2.95 -3.10
N ALA A 44 0.39 -2.17 -3.91
CA ALA A 44 0.98 -1.06 -4.64
C ALA A 44 0.05 0.13 -4.56
N GLN A 45 0.62 1.32 -4.43
CA GLN A 45 -0.12 2.56 -4.28
C GLN A 45 0.69 3.75 -4.76
N ILE A 46 0.00 4.81 -5.17
CA ILE A 46 0.60 6.03 -5.69
C ILE A 46 0.09 7.29 -4.97
N VAL A 47 0.97 8.27 -4.85
CA VAL A 47 0.65 9.63 -4.40
C VAL A 47 1.51 10.61 -5.20
N LYS A 48 1.12 11.89 -5.26
CA LYS A 48 1.93 12.91 -5.90
C LYS A 48 2.83 13.58 -4.88
N LEU A 49 4.11 13.72 -5.21
CA LEU A 49 5.07 14.51 -4.45
C LEU A 49 5.05 15.95 -4.96
N LYS A 50 4.97 16.90 -4.05
CA LYS A 50 5.09 18.31 -4.39
C LYS A 50 6.54 18.62 -4.82
N PRO A 51 6.74 19.34 -5.93
CA PRO A 51 8.07 19.53 -6.51
C PRO A 51 9.05 20.24 -5.54
N GLU A 52 8.55 21.14 -4.69
CA GLU A 52 9.35 21.88 -3.72
C GLU A 52 9.85 21.02 -2.53
N PHE A 53 9.33 19.80 -2.36
CA PHE A 53 9.71 18.91 -1.25
C PHE A 53 10.51 17.68 -1.70
N ILE A 54 10.93 17.58 -2.97
CA ILE A 54 11.63 16.39 -3.49
C ILE A 54 12.88 16.04 -2.66
N ASP A 55 13.75 17.02 -2.43
CA ASP A 55 14.99 16.78 -1.69
C ASP A 55 14.72 16.47 -0.22
N LYS A 56 13.76 17.19 0.39
CA LYS A 56 13.39 16.95 1.79
C LYS A 56 12.79 15.56 1.97
N TYR A 57 11.96 15.11 1.03
CA TYR A 57 11.35 13.78 1.06
C TYR A 57 12.42 12.68 1.04
N LYS A 58 13.42 12.81 0.16
CA LYS A 58 14.56 11.88 0.09
C LYS A 58 15.39 11.90 1.37
N GLU A 59 15.69 13.08 1.90
CA GLU A 59 16.46 13.27 3.13
C GLU A 59 15.81 12.54 4.31
N VAL A 60 14.51 12.77 4.55
CA VAL A 60 13.82 12.14 5.68
C VAL A 60 13.69 10.62 5.49
N HIS A 61 13.45 10.14 4.26
CA HIS A 61 13.35 8.69 3.99
C HIS A 61 14.71 7.97 3.97
N ALA A 62 15.83 8.68 3.85
CA ALA A 62 17.15 8.11 4.08
C ALA A 62 17.42 7.85 5.58
N ALA A 63 16.68 8.50 6.46
CA ALA A 63 16.81 8.41 7.92
C ALA A 63 15.44 8.25 8.60
N VAL A 64 14.65 7.28 8.14
CA VAL A 64 13.33 6.97 8.73
C VAL A 64 13.49 6.68 10.23
N TRP A 65 12.55 7.20 11.03
CA TRP A 65 12.59 7.03 12.48
C TRP A 65 12.54 5.54 12.88
N PRO A 66 13.37 5.09 13.82
CA PRO A 66 13.42 3.69 14.26
C PRO A 66 12.05 3.15 14.72
N GLU A 67 11.24 3.97 15.37
CA GLU A 67 9.90 3.62 15.85
C GLU A 67 8.93 3.34 14.70
N VAL A 68 9.03 4.09 13.61
CA VAL A 68 8.23 3.89 12.39
C VAL A 68 8.66 2.60 11.70
N LEU A 69 9.97 2.38 11.53
CA LEU A 69 10.50 1.13 10.97
C LEU A 69 10.11 -0.09 11.80
N LYS A 70 10.15 0.04 13.13
CA LYS A 70 9.71 -1.01 14.05
C LYS A 70 8.22 -1.30 13.85
N GLN A 71 7.37 -0.28 13.79
CA GLN A 71 5.93 -0.47 13.60
C GLN A 71 5.60 -1.14 12.26
N ILE A 72 6.27 -0.76 11.16
CA ILE A 72 6.13 -1.40 9.85
C ILE A 72 6.42 -2.91 9.97
N LYS A 73 7.52 -3.27 10.65
CA LYS A 73 7.91 -4.67 10.87
C LYS A 73 6.92 -5.42 11.76
N ASP A 74 6.47 -4.81 12.86
CA ASP A 74 5.50 -5.39 13.79
C ASP A 74 4.13 -5.65 13.11
N CYS A 75 3.77 -4.82 12.12
CA CYS A 75 2.59 -4.97 11.27
C CYS A 75 2.79 -5.92 10.08
N ASN A 76 3.83 -6.77 10.12
CA ASN A 76 4.10 -7.79 9.10
C ASN A 76 4.26 -7.25 7.66
N ILE A 77 4.65 -5.98 7.52
CA ILE A 77 5.01 -5.38 6.23
C ILE A 77 6.49 -5.67 5.95
N GLN A 78 6.78 -6.19 4.76
CA GLN A 78 8.12 -6.53 4.30
C GLN A 78 8.32 -6.04 2.87
N ASP A 79 9.58 -5.98 2.43
CA ASP A 79 9.93 -5.63 1.05
C ASP A 79 9.31 -4.28 0.61
N TYR A 80 9.27 -3.32 1.54
CA TYR A 80 8.64 -2.02 1.33
C TYR A 80 9.62 -1.07 0.63
N SER A 81 9.31 -0.70 -0.61
CA SER A 81 10.04 0.30 -1.37
C SER A 81 9.13 1.44 -1.85
N ILE A 82 9.69 2.65 -1.94
CA ILE A 82 9.05 3.83 -2.52
C ILE A 82 9.95 4.36 -3.63
N PHE A 83 9.41 4.48 -4.84
CA PHE A 83 10.08 4.99 -6.02
C PHE A 83 9.53 6.36 -6.38
N HIS A 84 10.36 7.25 -6.94
CA HIS A 84 9.94 8.56 -7.42
C HIS A 84 10.17 8.66 -8.93
N ASP A 85 9.15 9.05 -9.67
CA ASP A 85 9.25 9.43 -11.07
C ASP A 85 9.32 10.97 -11.20
N PRO A 86 10.49 11.55 -11.52
CA PRO A 86 10.64 13.01 -11.65
C PRO A 86 9.80 13.64 -12.76
N GLY A 87 9.41 12.86 -13.79
CA GLY A 87 8.64 13.40 -14.92
C GLY A 87 7.19 13.70 -14.55
N THR A 88 6.59 12.86 -13.72
CA THR A 88 5.19 13.00 -13.28
C THR A 88 5.06 13.53 -11.85
N GLY A 89 6.13 13.48 -11.07
CA GLY A 89 6.11 13.75 -9.62
C GLY A 89 5.44 12.63 -8.82
N ILE A 90 5.22 11.46 -9.42
CA ILE A 90 4.55 10.34 -8.73
C ILE A 90 5.53 9.60 -7.84
N LEU A 91 5.08 9.35 -6.60
CA LEU A 91 5.66 8.34 -5.73
C LEU A 91 4.90 7.03 -5.91
N PHE A 92 5.61 5.96 -6.22
CA PHE A 92 5.09 4.60 -6.29
C PHE A 92 5.61 3.79 -5.10
N ALA A 93 4.72 3.48 -4.17
CA ALA A 93 5.00 2.65 -3.00
C ALA A 93 4.52 1.22 -3.26
N ASN A 94 5.34 0.22 -2.92
CA ASN A 94 4.93 -1.18 -2.92
C ASN A 94 5.50 -1.93 -1.72
N PHE A 95 4.75 -2.90 -1.21
CA PHE A 95 5.17 -3.76 -0.11
C PHE A 95 4.47 -5.11 -0.11
N LYS A 96 5.03 -6.08 0.61
CA LYS A 96 4.45 -7.40 0.88
C LYS A 96 3.91 -7.44 2.30
N TYR A 97 2.68 -7.91 2.46
CA TYR A 97 2.12 -8.26 3.75
C TYR A 97 2.19 -9.78 3.96
N VAL A 98 2.77 -10.20 5.09
CA VAL A 98 3.00 -11.61 5.43
C VAL A 98 2.42 -12.00 6.80
N GLY A 99 1.44 -11.24 7.30
CA GLY A 99 0.80 -11.47 8.59
C GLY A 99 -0.42 -12.39 8.51
N TYR A 100 -1.35 -12.21 9.44
CA TYR A 100 -2.58 -13.01 9.57
C TYR A 100 -3.86 -12.17 9.45
N ASP A 101 -3.78 -10.87 9.73
CA ASP A 101 -4.90 -9.94 9.82
C ASP A 101 -4.44 -8.56 9.35
N PHE A 102 -4.64 -8.30 8.07
CA PHE A 102 -4.18 -7.05 7.45
C PHE A 102 -4.86 -5.85 8.07
N ASP A 103 -6.18 -5.89 8.23
CA ASP A 103 -6.97 -4.76 8.73
C ASP A 103 -6.60 -4.45 10.18
N GLY A 104 -6.46 -5.49 11.03
CA GLY A 104 -6.00 -5.32 12.41
C GLY A 104 -4.57 -4.80 12.51
N ASP A 105 -3.67 -5.20 11.61
CA ASP A 105 -2.30 -4.65 11.57
C ASP A 105 -2.28 -3.19 11.05
N MET A 106 -3.14 -2.82 10.11
CA MET A 106 -3.26 -1.42 9.67
C MET A 106 -3.87 -0.54 10.76
N GLU A 107 -4.81 -1.06 11.55
CA GLU A 107 -5.37 -0.37 12.72
C GLU A 107 -4.28 -0.10 13.78
N LYS A 108 -3.47 -1.11 14.14
CA LYS A 108 -2.32 -0.92 15.03
C LYS A 108 -1.36 0.15 14.54
N MET A 109 -1.13 0.23 13.23
CA MET A 109 -0.27 1.23 12.63
C MET A 109 -0.84 2.64 12.81
N ARG A 110 -2.15 2.80 12.59
CA ARG A 110 -2.87 4.06 12.79
C ARG A 110 -2.91 4.47 14.26
N ASP A 111 -2.97 3.52 15.18
CA ASP A 111 -2.99 3.79 16.62
C ASP A 111 -1.64 4.22 17.20
N ASN A 112 -0.53 4.00 16.47
CA ASN A 112 0.79 4.42 16.93
C ASN A 112 1.01 5.94 16.74
N PRO A 113 1.20 6.72 17.83
CA PRO A 113 1.37 8.17 17.74
C PRO A 113 2.62 8.60 16.96
N LYS A 114 3.70 7.82 16.98
CA LYS A 114 4.92 8.12 16.22
C LYS A 114 4.74 7.92 14.72
N VAL A 115 3.93 6.94 14.33
CA VAL A 115 3.54 6.77 12.93
C VAL A 115 2.66 7.92 12.46
N ARG A 116 1.68 8.35 13.26
CA ARG A 116 0.85 9.52 12.92
C ARG A 116 1.64 10.82 12.82
N GLU A 117 2.63 11.01 13.70
CA GLU A 117 3.54 12.16 13.64
C GLU A 117 4.35 12.15 12.34
N TRP A 118 4.91 10.99 11.97
CA TRP A 118 5.61 10.78 10.71
C TRP A 118 4.71 11.06 9.50
N TRP A 119 3.50 10.51 9.48
CA TRP A 119 2.52 10.74 8.41
C TRP A 119 2.16 12.20 8.26
N ARG A 120 1.85 12.92 9.34
CA ARG A 120 1.53 14.35 9.27
C ARG A 120 2.66 15.16 8.61
N MET A 121 3.91 14.83 8.89
CA MET A 121 5.07 15.45 8.23
C MET A 121 5.11 15.09 6.74
N THR A 122 5.03 13.82 6.38
CA THR A 122 5.17 13.37 4.98
C THR A 122 3.97 13.74 4.11
N ASP A 123 2.76 13.76 4.66
CA ASP A 123 1.55 14.23 3.99
C ASP A 123 1.69 15.71 3.60
N GLY A 124 2.38 16.51 4.42
CA GLY A 124 2.72 17.90 4.11
C GLY A 124 3.53 18.05 2.81
N PHE A 125 4.33 17.04 2.45
CA PHE A 125 5.13 17.00 1.24
C PHE A 125 4.35 16.49 0.02
N GLN A 126 3.17 15.90 0.25
CA GLN A 126 2.43 15.13 -0.75
C GLN A 126 1.11 15.81 -1.12
N GLU A 127 0.54 15.36 -2.22
CA GLU A 127 -0.80 15.67 -2.67
C GLU A 127 -1.51 14.36 -3.04
N SER A 128 -2.65 14.09 -2.41
CA SER A 128 -3.43 12.89 -2.72
C SER A 128 -4.03 12.95 -4.11
N LEU A 129 -4.05 11.79 -4.77
CA LEU A 129 -4.76 11.58 -6.05
C LEU A 129 -6.21 11.09 -5.83
N VAL A 130 -6.62 10.92 -4.57
CA VAL A 130 -7.94 10.41 -4.18
C VAL A 130 -8.84 11.59 -3.81
N PRO A 131 -9.95 11.82 -4.54
CA PRO A 131 -10.87 12.91 -4.22
C PRO A 131 -11.42 12.80 -2.79
N GLY A 132 -11.32 13.89 -2.03
CA GLY A 132 -11.82 13.97 -0.66
C GLY A 132 -10.88 13.40 0.41
N ALA A 133 -9.72 12.86 0.06
CA ALA A 133 -8.72 12.44 1.03
C ALA A 133 -8.07 13.65 1.71
N THR A 134 -7.91 13.58 3.03
CA THR A 134 -7.43 14.70 3.85
C THR A 134 -6.09 14.42 4.52
N SER A 135 -5.85 13.18 4.95
CA SER A 135 -4.54 12.74 5.45
C SER A 135 -4.42 11.21 5.47
N SER A 136 -3.20 10.70 5.65
CA SER A 136 -2.95 9.28 5.90
C SER A 136 -3.57 8.79 7.22
N GLU A 137 -3.82 9.70 8.17
CA GLU A 137 -4.37 9.40 9.49
C GLU A 137 -5.88 9.08 9.45
N THR A 138 -6.65 9.73 8.56
CA THR A 138 -8.12 9.52 8.50
C THR A 138 -8.50 8.14 8.01
N GLY A 139 -7.64 7.48 7.24
CA GLY A 139 -7.85 6.14 6.70
C GLY A 139 -8.82 6.08 5.51
N GLU A 140 -9.95 6.80 5.58
CA GLU A 140 -10.96 6.80 4.50
C GLU A 140 -11.47 8.23 4.16
N PRO A 141 -11.48 8.62 2.87
CA PRO A 141 -10.85 7.90 1.76
C PRO A 141 -9.31 7.89 1.90
N SER A 142 -8.67 6.80 1.46
CA SER A 142 -7.22 6.60 1.60
C SER A 142 -6.41 7.75 1.00
N TRP A 143 -5.37 8.19 1.71
CA TRP A 143 -4.45 9.23 1.23
C TRP A 143 -3.64 8.78 0.00
N TRP A 144 -3.15 7.54 0.02
CA TRP A 144 -2.49 6.93 -1.10
C TRP A 144 -3.52 6.23 -1.99
N LYS A 145 -3.44 6.44 -3.30
CA LYS A 145 -4.34 5.80 -4.26
C LYS A 145 -3.86 4.37 -4.51
N PRO A 146 -4.65 3.33 -4.19
CA PRO A 146 -4.27 1.95 -4.49
C PRO A 146 -4.22 1.73 -6.00
N VAL A 147 -3.32 0.85 -6.45
CA VAL A 147 -3.26 0.38 -7.84
C VAL A 147 -3.40 -1.14 -7.90
N GLU A 148 -3.92 -1.63 -9.04
CA GLU A 148 -4.23 -3.04 -9.24
C GLU A 148 -2.98 -3.83 -9.64
N GLU A 149 -2.75 -4.96 -8.98
CA GLU A 149 -1.83 -5.98 -9.46
C GLU A 149 -2.50 -6.80 -10.56
N VAL A 150 -2.00 -6.68 -11.80
CA VAL A 150 -2.55 -7.40 -12.97
C VAL A 150 -1.73 -8.62 -13.39
N PHE A 151 -0.51 -8.74 -12.87
CA PHE A 151 0.42 -9.83 -13.19
C PHE A 151 1.46 -10.00 -12.08
N TYR A 152 1.84 -11.25 -11.82
CA TYR A 152 2.95 -11.59 -10.93
C TYR A 152 3.56 -12.92 -11.38
N GLN A 153 4.90 -12.98 -11.36
CA GLN A 153 5.65 -14.23 -11.47
C GLN A 153 6.59 -14.34 -10.26
N PRO A 154 6.48 -15.40 -9.43
CA PRO A 154 7.40 -15.68 -8.34
C PRO A 154 8.86 -15.87 -8.79
#